data_AF-A0A7C9DQR9-F1
#
_entry.id   AF-A0A7C9DQR9-F1
#
_cell.length_a   1.000
_cell.length_b   1.000
_cell.length_c   1.000
_cell.angle_alpha   90.00
_cell.angle_beta   90.00
_cell.angle_gamma   90.00
#
_symmetry.space_group_name_H-M   'P 1'
#
loop_
_entity.id
_entity.type
_entity.pdbx_description
1 polymer ?
#
loop_
_entity_poly.entity_id
_entity_poly.type
_entity_poly.pdbx_seq_one_letter_code
_entity_poly.pdbx_strand_id
1 'polypeptide(L)'
;MSNFQRGDRVEIICTDEGFKGAYYPGTVVAKIDPGEYIIQYDTLLREDELAPLREMVSPAALRPMPPEIPAGKFAVGDNVDVYANDGWWAGKVIKKLPGRGRTYIVFFESNGEEGKYRPCDLRVHQE
;
A
#
# COMPACT_ATOMS: atom_id res chain seq x y z
N MET A 1 -5.55 -1.42 -20.14
CA MET A 1 -4.45 -0.81 -19.37
C MET A 1 -4.91 0.57 -18.94
N SER A 2 -4.78 0.90 -17.65
CA SER A 2 -5.13 2.23 -17.15
C SER A 2 -4.20 3.28 -17.77
N ASN A 3 -4.76 4.37 -18.27
CA ASN A 3 -4.00 5.48 -18.84
C ASN A 3 -4.03 6.63 -17.84
N PHE A 4 -2.99 6.71 -17.02
CA PHE A 4 -2.88 7.73 -15.99
C PHE A 4 -2.44 9.07 -16.58
N GLN A 5 -2.89 10.15 -15.96
CA GLN A 5 -2.58 11.53 -16.30
C GLN A 5 -1.77 12.18 -15.18
N ARG A 6 -1.06 13.26 -15.52
CA ARG A 6 -0.37 14.08 -14.52
C ARG A 6 -1.37 14.58 -13.48
N GLY A 7 -1.07 14.34 -12.21
CA GLY A 7 -1.91 14.69 -11.06
C GLY A 7 -2.75 13.53 -10.54
N ASP A 8 -2.86 12.41 -11.27
CA ASP A 8 -3.59 11.24 -10.79
C ASP A 8 -2.93 10.66 -9.54
N ARG A 9 -3.77 10.32 -8.56
CA ARG A 9 -3.38 9.60 -7.35
C ARG A 9 -3.39 8.10 -7.64
N VAL A 10 -2.28 7.46 -7.36
CA VAL A 10 -2.03 6.05 -7.68
C VAL A 10 -1.39 5.36 -6.49
N GLU A 11 -1.41 4.04 -6.51
CA GLU A 11 -0.53 3.23 -5.68
C GLU A 11 0.45 2.48 -6.57
N ILE A 12 1.71 2.45 -6.15
CA ILE A 12 2.78 1.69 -6.75
C ILE A 12 2.77 0.30 -6.13
N ILE A 13 2.62 -0.73 -6.96
CA ILE A 13 2.68 -2.14 -6.57
C ILE A 13 4.15 -2.54 -6.52
N CYS A 14 4.69 -2.78 -5.33
CA CYS A 14 6.07 -3.20 -5.21
C CYS A 14 6.17 -4.73 -5.35
N THR A 15 7.00 -5.16 -6.31
CA THR A 15 7.27 -6.58 -6.58
C THR A 15 8.69 -6.99 -6.22
N ASP A 16 9.51 -6.04 -5.78
CA ASP A 16 10.91 -6.28 -5.44
C ASP A 16 11.01 -7.20 -4.21
N GLU A 17 12.10 -7.95 -4.16
CA GLU A 17 12.35 -8.90 -3.07
C GLU A 17 12.42 -8.14 -1.74
N GLY A 18 11.63 -8.59 -0.75
CA GLY A 18 11.47 -7.90 0.54
C GLY A 18 10.34 -6.86 0.61
N PHE A 19 9.83 -6.39 -0.54
CA PHE A 19 8.71 -5.43 -0.61
C PHE A 19 7.46 -6.00 -1.29
N LYS A 20 7.50 -7.27 -1.69
CA LYS A 20 6.37 -7.96 -2.29
C LYS A 20 5.13 -7.85 -1.42
N GLY A 21 4.04 -7.35 -2.02
CA GLY A 21 2.75 -7.16 -1.34
C GLY A 21 2.60 -5.79 -0.67
N ALA A 22 3.58 -4.89 -0.82
CA ALA A 22 3.46 -3.50 -0.43
C ALA A 22 2.89 -2.64 -1.57
N TYR A 23 2.04 -1.69 -1.17
CA TYR A 23 1.50 -0.64 -2.02
C TYR A 23 1.91 0.71 -1.45
N TYR A 24 2.60 1.51 -2.25
CA TYR A 24 3.05 2.83 -1.84
C TYR A 24 2.22 3.91 -2.52
N PRO A 25 1.62 4.86 -1.77
CA PRO A 25 0.84 5.93 -2.36
C PRO A 25 1.75 6.93 -3.10
N GLY A 26 1.29 7.39 -4.26
CA GLY A 26 2.00 8.38 -5.04
C GLY A 26 1.12 9.18 -5.99
N THR A 27 1.75 10.13 -6.66
CA THR A 27 1.12 11.00 -7.64
C THR A 27 1.88 10.96 -8.96
N VAL A 28 1.17 10.82 -10.07
CA VAL A 28 1.77 10.86 -11.41
C VAL A 28 2.24 12.28 -11.74
N VAL A 29 3.52 12.43 -12.05
CA VAL A 29 4.16 13.72 -12.33
C VAL A 29 4.29 13.94 -13.84
N ALA A 30 4.58 12.87 -14.58
CA ALA A 30 4.71 12.90 -16.03
C ALA A 30 4.47 11.52 -16.63
N LYS A 31 4.09 11.49 -17.90
CA LYS A 31 4.12 10.31 -18.76
C LYS A 31 5.28 10.47 -19.74
N ILE A 32 6.08 9.44 -19.88
CA ILE A 32 7.29 9.39 -20.70
C ILE A 32 7.06 8.39 -21.82
N ASP A 33 7.33 8.78 -23.06
CA ASP A 33 7.22 7.88 -24.20
C ASP A 33 8.32 6.80 -24.17
N PRO A 34 8.02 5.53 -24.50
CA PRO A 34 6.77 5.07 -25.13
C PRO A 34 5.66 4.60 -24.17
N GLY A 35 5.66 4.95 -22.88
CA GLY A 35 4.53 4.66 -21.98
C GLY A 35 4.85 4.50 -20.50
N GLU A 36 6.03 4.86 -20.04
CA GLU A 36 6.38 4.84 -18.62
C GLU A 36 5.85 6.09 -17.90
N TYR A 37 5.83 6.05 -16.57
CA TYR A 37 5.37 7.16 -15.75
C TYR A 37 6.46 7.56 -14.77
N ILE A 38 6.64 8.87 -14.59
CA ILE A 38 7.37 9.38 -13.43
C ILE A 38 6.33 9.60 -12.33
N ILE A 39 6.49 8.88 -11.22
CA ILE A 39 5.69 9.07 -10.02
C ILE A 39 6.49 9.80 -8.95
N GLN A 40 5.79 10.48 -8.07
CA GLN A 40 6.32 11.00 -6.83
C GLN A 40 5.62 10.28 -5.69
N TYR A 41 6.38 9.63 -4.81
CA TYR A 41 5.83 9.00 -3.62
C TYR A 41 5.31 10.06 -2.66
N ASP A 42 4.22 9.74 -1.95
CA ASP A 42 3.64 10.63 -0.96
C ASP A 42 4.30 10.47 0.42
N THR A 43 4.83 9.28 0.69
CA THR A 43 5.31 8.87 2.01
C THR A 43 6.81 8.54 2.01
N LEU A 44 7.41 8.27 0.85
CA LEU A 44 8.85 7.99 0.73
C LEU A 44 9.63 9.26 0.36
N LEU A 45 10.73 9.48 1.07
CA LEU A 45 11.70 10.53 0.79
C LEU A 45 12.93 9.95 0.08
N ARG A 46 13.73 10.82 -0.52
CA ARG A 46 15.08 10.49 -0.99
C ARG A 46 15.99 10.17 0.19
N GLU A 47 17.16 9.61 -0.09
CA GLU A 47 18.18 9.28 0.93
C GLU A 47 18.63 10.49 1.76
N ASP A 48 18.58 11.70 1.19
CA ASP A 48 18.89 12.95 1.91
C ASP A 48 17.75 13.45 2.81
N GLU A 49 16.58 12.81 2.73
CA GLU A 49 15.33 13.19 3.40
C GLU A 49 14.83 14.61 3.09
N LEU A 50 15.37 15.26 2.05
CA LEU A 50 15.06 16.67 1.74
C LEU A 50 13.88 16.83 0.80
N ALA A 51 13.55 15.80 0.02
CA ALA A 51 12.48 15.84 -0.94
C ALA A 51 11.81 14.46 -1.12
N PRO A 52 10.56 14.43 -1.57
CA PRO A 52 9.90 13.19 -1.96
C PRO A 52 10.69 12.41 -3.01
N LEU A 53 10.70 11.09 -2.86
CA LEU A 53 11.27 10.17 -3.83
C LEU A 53 10.46 10.22 -5.13
N ARG A 54 11.16 10.18 -6.25
CA ARG A 54 10.55 10.05 -7.58
C ARG A 54 11.19 8.90 -8.31
N GLU A 55 10.37 8.12 -8.99
CA GLU A 55 10.81 6.96 -9.75
C GLU A 55 10.10 6.89 -11.08
N MET A 56 10.77 6.26 -12.04
CA MET A 56 10.20 5.91 -13.33
C MET A 56 9.68 4.47 -13.25
N VAL A 57 8.39 4.29 -13.49
CA VAL A 57 7.71 3.01 -13.30
C VAL A 57 6.91 2.61 -14.53
N SER A 58 6.78 1.30 -14.74
CA SER A 58 5.94 0.76 -15.81
C SER A 58 4.45 0.90 -15.48
N PRO A 59 3.56 0.93 -16.48
CA PRO A 59 2.11 0.92 -16.24
C PRO A 59 1.62 -0.28 -15.41
N ALA A 60 2.33 -1.41 -15.46
CA ALA A 60 1.97 -2.63 -14.74
C ALA A 60 2.28 -2.54 -13.24
N ALA A 61 3.17 -1.64 -12.83
CA ALA A 61 3.48 -1.36 -11.43
C ALA A 61 2.52 -0.34 -10.81
N LEU A 62 1.50 0.13 -11.53
CA LEU A 62 0.57 1.15 -11.07
C LEU A 62 -0.86 0.63 -11.02
N ARG A 63 -1.55 1.01 -9.94
CA ARG A 63 -3.00 0.92 -9.85
C ARG A 63 -3.61 2.26 -9.44
N PRO A 64 -4.89 2.51 -9.75
CA PRO A 64 -5.60 3.66 -9.19
C PRO A 64 -5.54 3.63 -7.66
N MET A 65 -5.58 4.81 -7.03
CA MET A 65 -5.81 4.89 -5.59
C MET A 65 -7.11 4.14 -5.24
N PRO A 66 -7.08 3.14 -4.34
CA PRO A 66 -8.28 2.40 -3.99
C PRO A 66 -9.31 3.32 -3.34
N PRO A 67 -10.62 3.13 -3.61
CA PRO A 67 -11.65 3.91 -2.93
C PRO A 67 -11.59 3.66 -1.42
N GLU A 68 -11.84 4.71 -0.65
CA GLU A 68 -11.95 4.60 0.80
C GLU A 68 -13.23 3.82 1.15
N ILE A 69 -13.05 2.63 1.71
CA ILE A 69 -14.14 1.82 2.25
C ILE A 69 -14.12 2.01 3.77
N PRO A 70 -15.17 2.62 4.37
CA PRO A 70 -15.28 2.70 5.82
C PRO A 70 -15.27 1.30 6.43
N ALA A 71 -14.13 0.92 6.99
CA ALA A 71 -13.97 -0.39 7.62
C ALA A 71 -14.51 -0.33 9.05
N GLY A 72 -15.57 -1.11 9.33
CA GLY A 72 -16.13 -1.23 10.67
C GLY A 72 -15.25 -2.10 11.58
N LYS A 73 -15.54 -3.40 11.60
CA LYS A 73 -14.75 -4.41 12.33
C LYS A 73 -14.32 -5.48 11.35
N PHE A 74 -13.05 -5.83 11.36
CA PHE A 74 -12.53 -6.97 10.60
C PHE A 74 -12.89 -8.29 11.29
N ALA A 75 -12.97 -9.39 10.53
CA ALA A 75 -13.15 -10.77 10.92
C ALA A 75 -11.85 -11.58 10.78
N VAL A 76 -11.76 -12.72 11.48
CA VAL A 76 -10.68 -13.67 11.21
C VAL A 76 -10.93 -14.26 9.83
N GLY A 77 -9.92 -14.26 8.97
CA GLY A 77 -10.00 -14.64 7.56
C GLY A 77 -10.11 -13.47 6.60
N ASP A 78 -10.39 -12.24 7.08
CA ASP A 78 -10.45 -11.07 6.21
C ASP A 78 -9.07 -10.73 5.65
N ASN A 79 -9.02 -10.42 4.35
CA ASN A 79 -7.86 -9.81 3.71
C ASN A 79 -7.87 -8.30 3.98
N VAL A 80 -6.75 -7.78 4.46
CA VAL A 80 -6.57 -6.39 4.87
C VAL A 80 -5.26 -5.86 4.33
N ASP A 81 -5.17 -4.54 4.15
CA ASP A 81 -3.87 -3.88 4.04
C ASP A 81 -3.53 -3.25 5.40
N VAL A 82 -2.28 -3.41 5.82
CA VAL A 82 -1.73 -2.82 7.04
C VAL A 82 -0.85 -1.63 6.66
N TYR A 83 -1.07 -0.47 7.28
CA TYR A 83 -0.15 0.65 7.12
C TYR A 83 1.08 0.45 8.01
N ALA A 84 2.23 0.21 7.40
CA ALA A 84 3.52 0.02 8.07
C ALA A 84 4.66 0.41 7.11
N ASN A 85 5.78 0.92 7.66
CA ASN A 85 6.95 1.32 6.88
C ASN A 85 6.58 2.16 5.65
N ASP A 86 5.75 3.19 5.89
CA ASP A 86 5.31 4.18 4.90
C ASP A 86 4.50 3.62 3.71
N GLY A 87 4.06 2.36 3.79
CA GLY A 87 3.27 1.70 2.76
C GLY A 87 2.12 0.86 3.32
N TRP A 88 1.29 0.35 2.43
CA TRP A 88 0.18 -0.56 2.72
C TRP A 88 0.58 -1.99 2.37
N TRP A 89 0.55 -2.89 3.35
CA TRP A 89 1.02 -4.27 3.19
C TRP A 89 -0.16 -5.24 3.23
N ALA A 90 -0.34 -5.99 2.16
CA ALA A 90 -1.38 -7.00 2.07
C ALA A 90 -1.14 -8.13 3.08
N GLY A 91 -2.18 -8.45 3.86
CA GLY A 91 -2.14 -9.51 4.85
C GLY A 91 -3.53 -10.06 5.16
N LYS A 92 -3.57 -11.06 6.05
CA LYS A 92 -4.79 -11.74 6.46
C LYS A 92 -4.95 -11.70 7.97
N VAL A 93 -6.13 -11.30 8.45
CA VAL A 93 -6.42 -11.32 9.89
C VAL A 93 -6.53 -12.77 10.37
N ILE A 94 -5.62 -13.20 11.25
CA ILE A 94 -5.62 -14.57 11.80
C ILE A 94 -6.14 -14.65 13.22
N LYS A 95 -6.17 -13.53 13.95
CA LYS A 95 -6.67 -13.50 15.33
C LYS A 95 -7.26 -12.16 15.71
N LYS A 96 -8.29 -12.20 16.57
CA LYS A 96 -8.82 -11.03 17.27
C LYS A 96 -8.42 -11.11 18.74
N LEU A 97 -7.81 -10.05 19.26
CA LEU A 97 -7.46 -10.00 20.67
C LEU A 97 -8.56 -9.32 21.50
N PRO A 98 -8.92 -9.89 22.66
CA PRO A 98 -9.85 -9.24 23.58
C PRO A 98 -9.19 -8.01 24.23
N GLY A 99 -10.01 -7.05 24.68
CA GLY A 99 -9.55 -5.86 25.41
C GLY A 99 -10.11 -4.54 24.88
N ARG A 100 -9.83 -3.45 25.60
CA ARG A 100 -10.18 -2.09 25.15
C ARG A 100 -9.26 -1.70 24.00
N GLY A 101 -9.83 -1.37 22.85
CA GLY A 101 -9.09 -0.90 21.67
C GLY A 101 -9.02 -1.86 20.47
N ARG A 102 -9.64 -3.06 20.54
CA ARG A 102 -9.78 -4.03 19.43
C ARG A 102 -8.54 -4.16 18.54
N THR A 103 -7.58 -4.99 18.93
CA THR A 103 -6.40 -5.26 18.09
C THR A 103 -6.54 -6.58 17.35
N TYR A 104 -5.94 -6.66 16.17
CA TYR A 104 -5.90 -7.84 15.32
C TYR A 104 -4.47 -8.34 15.21
N ILE A 105 -4.30 -9.65 15.07
CA ILE A 105 -3.06 -10.24 14.56
C ILE A 105 -3.26 -10.45 13.07
N VAL A 106 -2.37 -9.88 12.27
CA VAL A 106 -2.36 -10.00 10.81
C VAL A 106 -1.12 -10.80 10.41
N PHE A 107 -1.32 -11.78 9.53
CA PHE A 107 -0.27 -12.59 8.93
C PHE A 107 0.03 -12.08 7.51
N PHE A 108 1.31 -11.96 7.18
CA PHE A 108 1.79 -11.50 5.88
C PHE A 108 2.30 -12.69 5.08
N GLU A 109 1.57 -13.08 4.03
CA GLU A 109 1.93 -14.23 3.20
C GLU A 109 3.26 -14.01 2.44
N SER A 110 3.67 -12.76 2.23
CA SER A 110 4.88 -12.39 1.50
C SER A 110 6.17 -12.79 2.21
N ASN A 111 6.22 -12.71 3.55
CA ASN A 111 7.42 -13.00 4.35
C ASN A 111 7.18 -14.02 5.48
N GLY A 112 5.93 -14.45 5.70
CA GLY A 112 5.58 -15.42 6.74
C GLY A 112 5.55 -14.84 8.16
N GLU A 113 5.59 -13.52 8.30
CA GLU A 113 5.55 -12.85 9.60
C GLU A 113 4.12 -12.55 10.07
N GLU A 114 3.97 -12.28 11.37
CA GLU A 114 2.73 -11.77 11.95
C GLU A 114 2.97 -10.51 12.79
N GLY A 115 1.99 -9.61 12.79
CA GLY A 115 2.06 -8.37 13.55
C GLY A 115 0.73 -8.02 14.22
N LYS A 116 0.81 -7.26 15.31
CA LYS A 116 -0.35 -6.78 16.06
C LYS A 116 -0.69 -5.35 15.66
N TYR A 117 -1.89 -5.15 15.14
CA TYR A 117 -2.34 -3.85 14.60
C TYR A 117 -3.68 -3.41 15.18
N ARG A 118 -3.90 -2.09 15.21
CA ARG A 118 -5.18 -1.49 15.62
C ARG A 118 -6.06 -1.30 14.38
N PRO A 119 -7.37 -1.05 14.55
CA PRO A 119 -8.27 -0.89 13.41
C PRO A 119 -7.91 0.32 12.53
N CYS A 120 -7.32 1.37 13.10
CA CYS A 120 -6.88 2.56 12.36
C CYS A 120 -5.64 2.34 11.49
N ASP A 121 -4.92 1.25 11.72
CA ASP A 121 -3.73 0.89 10.96
C ASP A 121 -4.10 -0.08 9.81
N LEU A 122 -5.40 -0.36 9.62
CA LEU A 122 -5.92 -1.35 8.67
C LEU A 122 -6.94 -0.73 7.71
N ARG A 123 -6.95 -1.22 6.47
CA ARG A 123 -8.05 -1.01 5.52
C ARG A 123 -8.44 -2.33 4.85
N VAL A 124 -9.61 -2.33 4.22
CA VAL A 124 -10.04 -3.47 3.39
C VAL A 124 -9.07 -3.63 2.23
N HIS A 125 -8.51 -4.83 2.05
CA HIS A 125 -7.67 -5.14 0.90
C HIS A 125 -8.52 -5.10 -0.38
N GLN A 126 -7.99 -4.45 -1.43
CA GLN A 126 -8.59 -4.34 -2.75
C GLN A 126 -7.51 -4.74 -3.76
N GLU A 127 -7.87 -5.44 -4.84
CA GLU A 127 -6.92 -5.79 -5.92
C GLU A 127 -6.76 -4.63 -6.91
#